data_AF-A0A096LFI2-F1
#
_entry.id   AF-A0A096LFI2-F1
#
_cell.length_a   1.000
_cell.length_b   1.000
_cell.length_c   1.000
_cell.angle_alpha   90.00
_cell.angle_beta   90.00
_cell.angle_gamma   90.00
#
_symmetry.space_group_name_H-M   'P 1'
#
loop_
_entity.id
_entity.type
_entity.pdbx_description
1 polymer ?
#
loop_
_entity_poly.entity_id
_entity_poly.type
_entity_poly.pdbx_seq_one_letter_code
_entity_poly.pdbx_strand_id
1 'polypeptide(L)'
;MAENITAHMDKSLESLKHNFSKVRTGRANANILSDITVDYYGVPTPVTQVAAVKTPEAHMLLIEPWDKALINAIVKAIGASDLGITPNSDGTVVRLPFPAPTEERRRELVKECREYAEQAKVSIRNIRRDFNNKLERDEELTEDDVRREQAKVQKHTDEYVAKVEELLKEKEAEVMEI
;
A
#
# COMPACT_ATOMS: atom_id res chain seq x y z
N MET A 1 29.94 8.80 -0.75
CA MET A 1 29.17 9.19 -1.95
C MET A 1 28.17 8.11 -2.38
N ALA A 2 28.59 6.85 -2.57
CA ALA A 2 27.68 5.74 -2.90
C ALA A 2 26.55 5.47 -1.88
N GLU A 3 26.78 5.68 -0.57
CA GLU A 3 25.70 5.56 0.44
C GLU A 3 24.56 6.57 0.27
N ASN A 4 24.80 7.69 -0.43
CA ASN A 4 23.80 8.73 -0.60
C ASN A 4 22.81 8.36 -1.73
N ILE A 5 23.27 7.69 -2.79
CA ILE A 5 22.39 7.31 -3.90
C ILE A 5 21.43 6.19 -3.52
N THR A 6 21.90 5.20 -2.74
CA THR A 6 21.06 4.10 -2.24
C THR A 6 19.96 4.64 -1.34
N ALA A 7 20.27 5.57 -0.44
CA ALA A 7 19.27 6.22 0.41
C ALA A 7 18.19 6.97 -0.37
N HIS A 8 18.55 7.63 -1.48
CA HIS A 8 17.58 8.27 -2.37
C HIS A 8 16.71 7.24 -3.13
N MET A 9 17.31 6.16 -3.63
CA MET A 9 16.59 5.09 -4.31
C MET A 9 15.68 4.30 -3.36
N ASP A 10 16.09 4.09 -2.11
CA ASP A 10 15.29 3.47 -1.06
C ASP A 10 14.02 4.27 -0.77
N LYS A 11 14.12 5.61 -0.71
CA LYS A 11 12.93 6.47 -0.57
C LYS A 11 11.94 6.30 -1.73
N SER A 12 12.44 6.13 -2.97
CA SER A 12 11.58 5.86 -4.12
C SER A 12 10.88 4.50 -3.99
N LEU A 13 11.56 3.47 -3.47
CA LEU A 13 10.95 2.18 -3.16
C LEU A 13 9.94 2.25 -2.02
N GLU A 14 10.21 2.98 -0.95
CA GLU A 14 9.27 3.18 0.15
C GLU A 14 8.00 3.89 -0.32
N SER A 15 8.15 4.92 -1.17
CA SER A 15 7.02 5.61 -1.79
C SER A 15 6.19 4.65 -2.66
N LEU A 16 6.85 3.80 -3.46
CA LEU A 16 6.16 2.77 -4.24
C LEU A 16 5.37 1.79 -3.37
N LYS A 17 6.00 1.27 -2.31
CA LYS A 17 5.34 0.36 -1.35
C LYS A 17 4.15 1.03 -0.66
N HIS A 18 4.29 2.30 -0.31
CA HIS A 18 3.21 3.09 0.26
C HIS A 18 2.05 3.26 -0.73
N ASN A 19 2.34 3.56 -2.00
CA ASN A 19 1.30 3.66 -3.03
C ASN A 19 0.62 2.31 -3.27
N PHE A 20 1.37 1.21 -3.37
CA PHE A 20 0.80 -0.14 -3.47
C PHE A 20 -0.06 -0.53 -2.26
N SER A 21 0.24 -0.04 -1.07
CA SER A 21 -0.60 -0.24 0.12
C SER A 21 -1.95 0.48 0.02
N LYS A 22 -2.02 1.60 -0.73
CA LYS A 22 -3.26 2.34 -0.97
C LYS A 22 -4.13 1.69 -2.04
N VAL A 23 -3.53 0.95 -2.98
CA VAL A 23 -4.28 0.19 -3.98
C VAL A 23 -5.04 -0.93 -3.28
N ARG A 24 -6.34 -0.70 -3.06
CA ARG A 24 -7.23 -1.64 -2.40
C ARG A 24 -7.52 -2.80 -3.36
N THR A 25 -6.83 -3.92 -3.17
CA THR A 25 -6.98 -5.16 -3.94
C THR A 25 -8.33 -5.86 -3.72
N GLY A 26 -9.23 -5.28 -2.92
CA GLY A 26 -10.51 -5.89 -2.54
C GLY A 26 -10.40 -6.88 -1.37
N ARG A 27 -9.19 -7.05 -0.80
CA ARG A 27 -8.96 -7.89 0.38
C ARG A 27 -9.48 -7.19 1.64
N ALA A 28 -10.31 -7.91 2.39
CA ALA A 28 -10.82 -7.54 3.70
C ALA A 28 -9.65 -7.26 4.68
N ASN A 29 -9.39 -5.97 4.97
CA ASN A 29 -8.35 -5.54 5.91
C ASN A 29 -8.98 -4.77 7.07
N ALA A 30 -8.60 -5.13 8.30
CA ALA A 30 -9.06 -4.47 9.53
C ALA A 30 -8.78 -2.96 9.56
N ASN A 31 -7.73 -2.50 8.88
CA ASN A 31 -7.40 -1.08 8.77
C ASN A 31 -8.51 -0.25 8.09
N ILE A 32 -9.41 -0.87 7.32
CA ILE A 32 -10.54 -0.15 6.71
C ILE A 32 -11.52 0.37 7.78
N LEU A 33 -11.51 -0.24 8.97
CA LEU A 33 -12.38 0.13 10.08
C LEU A 33 -11.74 1.12 11.06
N SER A 34 -10.49 1.55 10.83
CA SER A 34 -9.77 2.45 11.76
C SER A 34 -10.43 3.81 11.90
N ASP A 35 -11.06 4.29 10.82
CA ASP A 35 -11.68 5.62 10.77
C ASP A 35 -13.14 5.59 11.26
N ILE A 36 -13.67 4.40 11.56
CA ILE A 36 -15.05 4.23 12.02
C ILE A 36 -15.07 4.29 13.55
N THR A 37 -15.81 5.27 14.06
CA THR A 37 -16.09 5.43 15.49
C THR A 37 -17.53 5.07 15.80
N VAL A 38 -17.74 4.52 16.99
CA VAL A 38 -19.04 4.18 17.55
C VAL A 38 -19.18 4.81 18.91
N ASP A 39 -20.39 5.21 19.24
CA ASP A 39 -20.72 5.73 20.55
C ASP A 39 -20.70 4.58 21.58
N TYR A 40 -19.72 4.62 22.49
CA TYR A 40 -19.63 3.75 23.64
C TYR A 40 -19.90 4.58 24.90
N TYR A 41 -21.13 4.48 25.41
CA TYR A 41 -21.57 5.22 26.61
C TYR A 41 -21.33 6.74 26.54
N GLY A 42 -21.60 7.37 25.39
CA GLY A 42 -21.46 8.80 25.16
C GLY A 42 -20.05 9.23 24.72
N VAL A 43 -19.11 8.28 24.57
CA VAL A 43 -17.75 8.55 24.11
C VAL A 43 -17.53 7.95 22.73
N PRO A 44 -17.17 8.76 21.71
CA PRO A 44 -16.84 8.26 20.39
C PRO A 44 -15.55 7.43 20.47
N THR A 45 -15.68 6.12 20.25
CA THR A 45 -14.60 5.16 20.40
C THR A 45 -14.40 4.41 19.07
N PRO A 46 -13.17 4.22 18.58
CA PRO A 46 -12.91 3.43 17.38
C PRO A 46 -13.46 2.00 17.47
N VAL A 47 -14.03 1.49 16.38
CA VAL A 47 -14.56 0.11 16.31
C VAL A 47 -13.50 -0.93 16.69
N THR A 48 -12.24 -0.69 16.33
CA THR A 48 -11.10 -1.56 16.66
C THR A 48 -10.79 -1.67 18.15
N GLN A 49 -11.27 -0.73 18.98
CA GLN A 49 -11.07 -0.78 20.43
C GLN A 49 -12.24 -1.48 21.15
N VAL A 50 -13.46 -1.38 20.60
CA VAL A 50 -14.66 -1.97 21.19
C VAL A 50 -15.03 -3.36 20.63
N ALA A 51 -14.27 -3.86 19.66
CA ALA A 51 -14.48 -5.15 19.04
C ALA A 51 -13.18 -5.80 18.53
N ALA A 52 -13.15 -7.13 18.52
CA ALA A 52 -12.13 -7.89 17.81
C ALA A 52 -12.48 -7.97 16.31
N VAL A 53 -11.54 -7.60 15.44
CA VAL A 53 -11.71 -7.72 13.99
C VAL A 53 -10.92 -8.92 13.48
N LYS A 54 -11.59 -9.85 12.82
CA LYS A 54 -11.02 -11.05 12.21
C LYS A 54 -11.28 -11.05 10.72
N THR A 55 -10.36 -11.66 9.97
CA THR A 55 -10.49 -11.89 8.53
C THR A 55 -10.58 -13.39 8.26
N PRO A 56 -11.76 -14.02 8.44
CA PRO A 56 -11.90 -15.45 8.18
C PRO A 56 -11.66 -15.81 6.71
N GLU A 57 -12.01 -14.91 5.78
CA GLU A 57 -11.87 -15.10 4.34
C GLU A 57 -11.42 -13.79 3.68
N ALA A 58 -10.84 -13.86 2.48
CA ALA A 58 -10.32 -12.68 1.77
C ALA A 58 -11.39 -11.60 1.49
N HIS A 59 -12.67 -11.98 1.41
CA HIS A 59 -13.80 -11.11 1.10
C HIS A 59 -14.76 -10.90 2.28
N MET A 60 -14.35 -11.28 3.49
CA MET A 60 -15.21 -11.14 4.66
C MET A 60 -14.41 -10.63 5.86
N LEU A 61 -14.84 -9.50 6.44
CA LEU A 61 -14.44 -9.15 7.81
C LEU A 61 -15.52 -9.61 8.77
N LEU A 62 -15.07 -10.09 9.92
CA LEU A 62 -15.91 -10.49 11.04
C LEU A 62 -15.52 -9.63 12.24
N ILE A 63 -16.50 -8.90 12.75
CA ILE A 63 -16.35 -8.02 13.92
C ILE A 63 -17.08 -8.69 15.09
N GLU A 64 -16.32 -9.01 16.14
CA GLU A 64 -16.80 -9.57 17.40
C GLU A 64 -16.74 -8.49 18.48
N PRO A 65 -17.84 -7.77 18.75
CA PRO A 65 -17.85 -6.76 19.81
C PRO A 65 -17.70 -7.39 21.19
N TRP A 66 -16.96 -6.72 22.08
CA TRP A 66 -16.83 -7.15 23.47
C TRP A 66 -18.17 -7.07 24.22
N ASP A 67 -19.01 -6.11 23.84
CA ASP A 67 -20.37 -5.92 24.33
C ASP A 67 -21.40 -6.05 23.20
N LYS A 68 -22.32 -7.01 23.35
CA LYS A 68 -23.39 -7.28 22.39
C LYS A 68 -24.36 -6.11 22.22
N ALA A 69 -24.49 -5.23 23.21
CA ALA A 69 -25.32 -4.04 23.10
C ALA A 69 -24.84 -3.09 21.97
N LEU A 70 -23.56 -3.15 21.61
CA LEU A 70 -22.96 -2.31 20.58
C LEU A 70 -23.17 -2.79 19.15
N ILE A 71 -23.72 -3.99 18.96
CA ILE A 71 -23.93 -4.58 17.62
C ILE A 71 -24.71 -3.62 16.72
N ASN A 72 -25.82 -3.07 17.21
CA ASN A 72 -26.66 -2.15 16.44
C ASN A 72 -25.94 -0.81 16.17
N ALA A 73 -25.13 -0.33 17.11
CA ALA A 73 -24.34 0.88 16.93
C ALA A 73 -23.26 0.69 15.87
N ILE A 74 -22.56 -0.44 15.88
CA ILE A 74 -21.54 -0.82 14.89
C ILE A 74 -22.16 -0.98 13.50
N VAL A 75 -23.27 -1.71 13.38
CA VAL A 75 -24.00 -1.86 12.11
C VAL A 75 -24.40 -0.49 11.55
N LYS A 76 -24.90 0.41 12.39
CA LYS A 76 -25.30 1.76 11.97
C LYS A 76 -24.10 2.62 11.56
N ALA A 77 -23.01 2.59 12.33
CA ALA A 77 -21.81 3.36 12.04
C ALA A 77 -21.16 2.92 10.72
N ILE A 78 -21.11 1.61 10.45
CA ILE A 78 -20.56 1.08 9.20
C ILE A 78 -21.50 1.37 8.03
N GLY A 79 -22.81 1.22 8.19
CA GLY A 79 -23.78 1.57 7.15
C GLY A 79 -23.81 3.07 6.81
N ALA A 80 -23.45 3.94 7.76
CA ALA A 80 -23.32 5.38 7.55
C ALA A 80 -21.93 5.81 7.05
N SER A 81 -20.96 4.88 6.99
CA SER A 81 -19.61 5.16 6.52
C SER A 81 -19.53 5.16 4.99
N ASP A 82 -18.50 5.82 4.45
CA ASP A 82 -18.20 5.85 3.01
C ASP A 82 -17.66 4.53 2.45
N LEU A 83 -17.76 3.42 3.22
CA LEU A 83 -17.32 2.10 2.77
C LEU A 83 -18.23 1.51 1.70
N GLY A 84 -19.51 1.93 1.64
CA GLY A 84 -20.47 1.41 0.65
C GLY A 84 -20.77 -0.08 0.81
N ILE A 85 -20.57 -0.64 2.00
CA ILE A 85 -20.78 -2.04 2.33
C ILE A 85 -21.97 -2.17 3.27
N THR A 86 -22.82 -3.16 3.03
CA THR A 86 -23.94 -3.47 3.91
C THR A 86 -23.53 -4.49 4.98
N PRO A 87 -23.42 -4.09 6.26
CA PRO A 87 -23.17 -5.03 7.35
C PRO A 87 -24.33 -6.00 7.56
N ASN A 88 -24.00 -7.26 7.82
CA ASN A 88 -24.94 -8.29 8.27
C ASN A 88 -24.64 -8.66 9.72
N SER A 89 -25.64 -8.96 10.54
CA SER A 89 -25.47 -9.30 11.95
C SER A 89 -26.19 -10.59 12.30
N ASP A 90 -25.48 -11.51 12.95
CA ASP A 90 -26.05 -12.75 13.49
C ASP A 90 -26.45 -12.60 14.97
N GLY A 91 -26.53 -11.36 15.48
CA GLY A 91 -26.88 -11.06 16.88
C GLY A 91 -25.75 -11.29 17.90
N THR A 92 -24.62 -11.84 17.45
CA THR A 92 -23.38 -11.99 18.24
C THR A 92 -22.16 -11.41 17.54
N VAL A 93 -22.13 -11.49 16.22
CA VAL A 93 -21.03 -11.01 15.37
C VAL A 93 -21.60 -10.18 14.22
N VAL A 94 -20.82 -9.21 13.74
CA VAL A 94 -21.14 -8.41 12.54
C VAL A 94 -20.24 -8.86 11.40
N ARG A 95 -20.84 -9.29 10.29
CA ARG A 95 -20.16 -9.69 9.05
C ARG A 95 -20.20 -8.55 8.05
N LEU A 96 -19.05 -8.26 7.48
CA LEU A 96 -18.87 -7.30 6.39
C LEU A 96 -18.43 -8.06 5.14
N PRO A 97 -19.36 -8.39 4.23
CA PRO A 97 -19.00 -8.94 2.95
C PRO A 97 -18.42 -7.83 2.07
N PHE A 98 -17.16 -7.97 1.68
CA PHE A 98 -16.54 -7.11 0.68
C PHE A 98 -16.85 -7.72 -0.68
N PRO A 99 -17.66 -7.07 -1.54
CA PRO A 99 -17.92 -7.58 -2.87
C PRO A 99 -16.59 -7.76 -3.60
N ALA A 100 -16.39 -8.94 -4.21
CA ALA A 100 -15.20 -9.19 -5.00
C ALA A 100 -15.12 -8.14 -6.13
N PRO A 101 -13.94 -7.54 -6.38
CA PRO A 101 -13.79 -6.62 -7.49
C PRO A 101 -14.13 -7.36 -8.78
N THR A 102 -14.95 -6.75 -9.64
CA THR A 102 -15.24 -7.27 -10.98
C THR A 102 -13.95 -7.39 -11.78
N GLU A 103 -13.91 -8.24 -12.81
CA GLU A 103 -12.71 -8.39 -13.64
C GLU A 103 -12.28 -7.06 -14.28
N GLU A 104 -13.24 -6.22 -14.64
CA GLU A 104 -13.00 -4.86 -15.12
C GLU A 104 -12.27 -4.00 -14.07
N ARG A 105 -12.73 -4.04 -12.82
CA ARG A 105 -12.08 -3.31 -11.71
C ARG A 105 -10.69 -3.86 -11.40
N ARG A 106 -10.47 -5.17 -11.48
CA ARG A 106 -9.13 -5.77 -11.31
C ARG A 106 -8.16 -5.28 -12.38
N ARG A 107 -8.60 -5.21 -13.65
CA ARG A 107 -7.79 -4.67 -14.75
C ARG A 107 -7.44 -3.20 -14.55
N GLU A 108 -8.36 -2.38 -14.03
CA GLU A 108 -8.07 -0.99 -13.67
C GLU A 108 -7.02 -0.89 -12.55
N LEU A 109 -7.14 -1.72 -11.49
CA LEU A 109 -6.18 -1.73 -10.39
C LEU A 109 -4.78 -2.18 -10.83
N VAL A 110 -4.70 -3.16 -11.75
CA VAL A 110 -3.42 -3.56 -12.37
C VAL A 110 -2.81 -2.40 -13.16
N LYS A 111 -3.63 -1.66 -13.92
CA LYS A 111 -3.16 -0.49 -14.67
C LYS A 111 -2.61 0.59 -13.73
N GLU A 112 -3.31 0.86 -12.63
CA GLU A 112 -2.87 1.82 -11.61
C GLU A 112 -1.54 1.37 -10.96
N CYS A 113 -1.39 0.09 -10.64
CA CYS A 113 -0.12 -0.46 -10.12
C CYS A 113 1.04 -0.25 -11.11
N ARG A 114 0.80 -0.46 -12.41
CA ARG A 114 1.80 -0.22 -13.46
C ARG A 114 2.20 1.24 -13.53
N GLU A 115 1.23 2.16 -13.44
CA GLU A 115 1.52 3.60 -13.43
C GLU A 115 2.41 4.00 -12.24
N TYR A 116 2.14 3.49 -11.03
CA TYR A 116 3.01 3.74 -9.88
C TYR A 116 4.42 3.15 -10.05
N ALA A 117 4.53 1.94 -10.61
CA ALA A 117 5.83 1.31 -10.88
C ALA A 117 6.63 2.10 -11.93
N GLU A 118 5.98 2.63 -12.98
CA GLU A 118 6.65 3.50 -13.95
C GLU A 118 7.12 4.81 -13.32
N GLN A 119 6.32 5.44 -12.46
CA GLN A 119 6.74 6.63 -11.72
C GLN A 119 7.97 6.37 -10.85
N ALA A 120 8.01 5.23 -10.15
CA ALA A 120 9.17 4.82 -9.37
C ALA A 120 10.42 4.61 -10.24
N LYS A 121 10.28 3.94 -11.39
CA LYS A 121 11.38 3.75 -12.37
C LYS A 121 11.89 5.08 -12.92
N VAL A 122 10.99 6.02 -13.24
CA VAL A 122 11.37 7.37 -13.69
C VAL A 122 12.12 8.12 -12.59
N SER A 123 11.66 8.05 -11.34
CA SER A 123 12.34 8.65 -10.18
C SER A 123 13.76 8.11 -10.02
N ILE A 124 13.93 6.78 -10.09
CA ILE A 124 15.25 6.12 -10.01
C ILE A 124 16.18 6.59 -11.15
N ARG A 125 15.68 6.70 -12.38
CA ARG A 125 16.46 7.20 -13.53
C ARG A 125 16.86 8.67 -13.37
N ASN A 126 15.99 9.50 -12.78
CA ASN A 126 16.29 10.90 -12.49
C ASN A 126 17.39 11.01 -11.42
N ILE A 127 17.30 10.23 -10.34
CA ILE A 127 18.34 10.17 -9.29
C ILE A 127 19.70 9.81 -9.90
N ARG A 128 19.74 8.80 -10.80
CA ARG A 128 20.94 8.42 -11.54
C ARG A 128 21.52 9.59 -12.33
N ARG A 129 20.67 10.30 -13.09
CA ARG A 129 21.09 11.45 -13.91
C ARG A 129 21.66 12.58 -13.04
N ASP A 130 21.00 12.90 -11.94
CA ASP A 130 21.44 13.96 -11.04
C ASP A 130 22.76 13.62 -10.36
N PHE A 131 22.97 12.36 -10.01
CA PHE A 131 24.23 11.89 -9.42
C PHE A 131 25.37 11.90 -10.44
N ASN A 132 25.13 11.43 -11.67
CA ASN A 132 26.14 11.49 -12.74
C ASN A 132 26.55 12.92 -13.07
N ASN A 133 25.58 13.85 -13.15
CA ASN A 133 25.86 15.27 -13.36
C ASN A 133 26.69 15.89 -12.24
N LYS A 134 26.55 15.41 -10.99
CA LYS A 134 27.36 15.88 -9.86
C LYS A 134 28.79 15.35 -9.96
N LEU A 135 28.96 14.06 -10.28
CA LEU A 135 30.28 13.45 -10.48
C LEU A 135 31.07 14.15 -11.60
N GLU A 136 30.42 14.50 -12.71
CA GLU A 136 31.07 15.19 -13.85
C GLU A 136 31.48 16.63 -13.55
N ARG A 137 30.90 17.25 -12.52
CA ARG A 137 31.19 18.64 -12.11
C ARG A 137 32.15 18.71 -10.92
N ASP A 138 32.56 17.57 -10.39
CA ASP A 138 33.45 17.50 -9.25
C ASP A 138 34.91 17.58 -9.73
N GLU A 139 35.53 18.74 -9.50
CA GLU A 139 36.91 19.01 -9.91
C GLU A 139 37.95 18.21 -9.09
N GLU A 140 37.54 17.57 -7.99
CA GLU A 140 38.42 16.75 -7.15
C GLU A 140 38.56 15.30 -7.66
N LEU A 141 37.70 14.86 -8.59
CA LEU A 141 37.71 13.51 -9.14
C LEU A 141 38.47 13.43 -10.47
N THR A 142 39.27 12.37 -10.64
CA THR A 142 39.88 12.06 -11.92
C THR A 142 38.86 11.45 -12.89
N GLU A 143 39.11 11.50 -14.20
CA GLU A 143 38.21 10.92 -15.21
C GLU A 143 37.99 9.40 -14.98
N ASP A 144 39.01 8.69 -14.51
CA ASP A 144 38.92 7.26 -14.18
C ASP A 144 38.05 7.02 -12.94
N ASP A 145 38.12 7.90 -11.93
CA ASP A 145 37.28 7.80 -10.73
C ASP A 145 35.80 8.09 -11.06
N VAL A 146 35.53 9.09 -11.90
CA VAL A 146 34.18 9.40 -12.38
C VAL A 146 33.58 8.20 -13.10
N ARG A 147 34.32 7.57 -14.02
CA ARG A 147 33.86 6.37 -14.74
C ARG A 147 33.57 5.21 -13.77
N ARG A 148 34.42 5.03 -12.76
CA ARG A 148 34.26 3.95 -11.77
C ARG A 148 33.02 4.15 -10.90
N GLU A 149 32.75 5.38 -10.47
CA GLU A 149 31.55 5.72 -9.70
C GLU A 149 30.28 5.64 -10.56
N GLN A 150 30.31 6.11 -11.81
CA GLN A 150 29.20 5.96 -12.75
C GLN A 150 28.82 4.48 -12.98
N ALA A 151 29.81 3.59 -13.07
CA ALA A 151 29.57 2.15 -13.18
C ALA A 151 28.88 1.56 -11.93
N LYS A 152 29.28 1.99 -10.72
CA LYS A 152 28.60 1.58 -9.46
C LYS A 152 27.16 2.09 -9.41
N VAL A 153 26.96 3.35 -9.78
CA VAL A 153 25.63 3.99 -9.84
C VAL A 153 24.71 3.26 -10.82
N GLN A 154 25.23 2.87 -11.98
CA GLN A 154 24.48 2.09 -12.96
C GLN A 154 24.08 0.72 -12.38
N LYS A 155 25.01 0.00 -11.75
CA LYS A 155 24.72 -1.29 -11.12
C LYS A 155 23.60 -1.19 -10.06
N HIS A 156 23.66 -0.17 -9.19
CA HIS A 156 22.59 0.05 -8.22
C HIS A 156 21.26 0.42 -8.90
N THR A 157 21.29 1.26 -9.92
CA THR A 157 20.07 1.59 -10.69
C THR A 157 19.40 0.32 -11.22
N ASP A 158 20.17 -0.59 -11.81
CA ASP A 158 19.65 -1.84 -12.39
C ASP A 158 19.09 -2.78 -11.30
N GLU A 159 19.77 -2.90 -10.16
CA GLU A 159 19.28 -3.65 -8.99
C GLU A 159 17.94 -3.11 -8.47
N TYR A 160 17.79 -1.78 -8.37
CA TYR A 160 16.55 -1.16 -7.87
C TYR A 160 15.41 -1.23 -8.89
N VAL A 161 15.71 -1.12 -10.19
CA VAL A 161 14.70 -1.35 -11.25
C VAL A 161 14.18 -2.78 -11.19
N ALA A 162 15.06 -3.78 -11.02
CA ALA A 162 14.65 -5.17 -10.85
C ALA A 162 13.75 -5.37 -9.62
N LYS A 163 14.07 -4.74 -8.48
CA LYS A 163 13.22 -4.76 -7.28
C LYS A 163 11.84 -4.15 -7.53
N VAL A 164 11.75 -3.06 -8.30
CA VAL A 164 10.46 -2.45 -8.67
C VAL A 164 9.63 -3.43 -9.52
N GLU A 165 10.25 -4.12 -10.48
CA GLU A 165 9.57 -5.10 -11.32
C GLU A 165 9.10 -6.32 -10.53
N GLU A 166 9.90 -6.80 -9.58
CA GLU A 166 9.53 -7.89 -8.68
C GLU A 166 8.31 -7.51 -7.82
N LEU A 167 8.34 -6.33 -7.18
CA LEU A 167 7.22 -5.83 -6.37
C LEU A 167 5.96 -5.62 -7.21
N LEU A 168 6.09 -5.12 -8.45
CA LEU A 168 4.96 -4.97 -9.36
C LEU A 168 4.36 -6.35 -9.69
N LYS A 169 5.20 -7.34 -10.02
CA LYS A 169 4.73 -8.68 -10.37
C LYS A 169 4.02 -9.36 -9.21
N GLU A 170 4.55 -9.25 -8.00
CA GLU A 170 3.90 -9.74 -6.78
C GLU A 170 2.53 -9.07 -6.58
N LYS A 171 2.46 -7.76 -6.76
CA LYS A 171 1.21 -7.01 -6.61
C LYS A 171 0.19 -7.32 -7.70
N GLU A 172 0.62 -7.48 -8.95
CA GLU A 172 -0.25 -7.87 -10.06
C GLU A 172 -0.83 -9.28 -9.85
N ALA A 173 -0.02 -10.22 -9.37
CA ALA A 173 -0.49 -11.55 -9.03
C ALA A 173 -1.52 -11.50 -7.89
N GLU A 174 -1.25 -10.74 -6.82
CA GLU A 174 -2.21 -10.53 -5.73
C GLU A 174 -3.55 -9.97 -6.23
N VAL A 175 -3.53 -8.98 -7.12
CA VAL A 175 -4.75 -8.34 -7.66
C VAL A 175 -5.55 -9.29 -8.57
N MET A 176 -4.88 -10.21 -9.26
CA MET A 176 -5.51 -11.11 -10.23
C MET A 176 -5.94 -12.46 -9.63
N GLU A 177 -5.29 -12.93 -8.57
CA GLU A 177 -5.59 -14.20 -7.89
C GLU A 177 -6.81 -14.10 -6.95
N ILE A 178 -7.02 -12.92 -6.37
CA ILE A 178 -8.28 -12.53 -5.71
C ILE A 178 -9.33 -12.41 -6.77
#